data_AF-A0A813Y379-F1
#
_entry.id   AF-A0A813Y379-F1
#
_cell.length_a   1.000
_cell.length_b   1.000
_cell.length_c   1.000
_cell.angle_alpha   90.00
_cell.angle_beta   90.00
_cell.angle_gamma   90.00
#
_symmetry.space_group_name_H-M   'P 1'
#
loop_
_entity.id
_entity.type
_entity.pdbx_description
1 polymer ?
#
loop_
_entity_poly.entity_id
_entity_poly.type
_entity_poly.pdbx_seq_one_letter_code
_entity_poly.pdbx_strand_id
1 'polypeptide(L)'
;MNDVNYLSNLILDESAIDSKQIKKKSHDKTTKINKKPKGGYRPVLVIDQSQLINESIELKEKFQIINDECIQDSEYMSPQDIVSYYLICYLDQRYPNQFLENYNQIDHENQIKSKSIESLKFNFKNKNINLKLKNYKIQSLFDLVNCFSLHSVPHSARYTLVKWYSNKNNFNLKLFINQIPTSLEVLEMQAQSQRCVSLIADRIDCLVLNERDPLSFLLHDLVHAYKMFSNEYILKGQIGFYKSILKLVNIFKSDLNLMCGKDDKFKEEFDYLISDMNSHSKHLFYYFKACLINYFKRKFDLSDEKFLSNESLDEFNRLFESFIDVLGMNSFEKNLARNILFENTNKDQQSVNFIPLDNFFINFK
;
A
#
# COMPACT_ATOMS: atom_id res chain seq x y z
N MET A 1 0.69 32.14 -10.44
CA MET A 1 -0.65 32.11 -11.08
C MET A 1 -0.44 31.50 -12.46
N ASN A 2 -1.22 30.46 -12.77
CA ASN A 2 -1.14 29.53 -13.91
C ASN A 2 -0.20 28.33 -13.71
N ASP A 3 -0.75 27.27 -13.09
CA ASP A 3 -0.39 25.87 -13.36
C ASP A 3 -1.53 24.95 -12.89
N VAL A 4 -2.66 24.99 -13.60
CA VAL A 4 -3.88 24.19 -13.31
C VAL A 4 -4.05 23.02 -14.29
N ASN A 5 -3.20 22.87 -15.31
CA ASN A 5 -3.43 21.93 -16.41
C ASN A 5 -2.69 20.58 -16.33
N TYR A 6 -2.04 20.24 -15.21
CA TYR A 6 -1.36 18.94 -15.06
C TYR A 6 -2.11 17.90 -14.21
N LEU A 7 -3.19 18.29 -13.52
CA LEU A 7 -3.92 17.43 -12.58
C LEU A 7 -5.10 16.67 -13.19
N SER A 8 -5.54 16.99 -14.41
CA SER A 8 -6.75 16.41 -15.01
C SER A 8 -6.56 15.02 -15.65
N ASN A 9 -5.32 14.53 -15.81
CA ASN A 9 -5.04 13.27 -16.51
C ASN A 9 -4.69 12.09 -15.59
N LEU A 10 -4.80 12.23 -14.26
CA LEU A 10 -4.46 11.18 -13.29
C LEU A 10 -5.68 10.51 -12.61
N ILE A 11 -6.91 10.90 -12.97
CA ILE A 11 -8.15 10.47 -12.28
C ILE A 11 -8.92 9.35 -13.02
N LEU A 12 -8.45 8.89 -14.18
CA LEU A 12 -9.15 7.88 -14.98
C LEU A 12 -8.32 6.62 -15.22
N ASP A 13 -8.05 5.80 -14.18
CA ASP A 13 -7.82 4.35 -14.40
C ASP A 13 -7.78 3.49 -13.11
N GLU A 14 -8.86 3.41 -12.32
CA GLU A 14 -8.98 2.35 -11.28
C GLU A 14 -10.42 1.84 -11.16
N SER A 15 -10.82 0.92 -12.05
CA SER A 15 -11.89 -0.07 -11.79
C SER A 15 -11.81 -1.23 -12.80
N ALA A 16 -10.88 -2.16 -12.61
CA ALA A 16 -10.83 -3.38 -13.42
C ALA A 16 -10.12 -4.56 -12.74
N ILE A 17 -10.65 -5.04 -11.61
CA ILE A 17 -10.46 -6.38 -11.01
C ILE A 17 -11.75 -6.56 -10.18
N ASP A 18 -12.71 -7.48 -10.36
CA ASP A 18 -12.74 -8.87 -10.82
C ASP A 18 -14.16 -9.20 -11.33
N SER A 19 -14.31 -9.90 -12.45
CA SER A 19 -15.51 -10.72 -12.74
C SER A 19 -15.19 -11.69 -13.87
N LYS A 20 -15.03 -12.97 -13.51
CA LYS A 20 -14.91 -14.09 -14.43
C LYS A 20 -16.29 -14.64 -14.82
N GLN A 21 -16.36 -15.08 -16.08
CA GLN A 21 -17.44 -15.83 -16.78
C GLN A 21 -18.59 -14.95 -17.30
N ILE A 22 -18.90 -14.89 -18.60
CA ILE A 22 -19.34 -15.99 -19.49
C ILE A 22 -18.86 -15.74 -20.94
N LYS A 23 -18.37 -16.79 -21.61
CA LYS A 23 -18.03 -16.82 -23.05
C LYS A 23 -19.29 -16.74 -23.92
N LYS A 24 -19.32 -15.82 -24.90
CA LYS A 24 -19.93 -16.07 -26.22
C LYS A 24 -19.22 -15.24 -27.31
N LYS A 25 -18.89 -15.92 -28.40
CA LYS A 25 -18.16 -15.43 -29.58
C LYS A 25 -19.04 -14.49 -30.42
N SER A 26 -18.47 -13.40 -30.92
CA SER A 26 -18.74 -12.90 -32.26
C SER A 26 -17.52 -12.13 -32.78
N HIS A 27 -17.20 -12.37 -34.05
CA HIS A 27 -16.09 -11.79 -34.78
C HIS A 27 -16.37 -10.33 -35.12
N ASP A 28 -15.42 -9.44 -34.84
CA ASP A 28 -15.08 -8.40 -35.81
C ASP A 28 -13.64 -7.91 -35.64
N LYS A 29 -12.88 -7.93 -36.75
CA LYS A 29 -11.46 -7.55 -36.79
C LYS A 29 -11.33 -6.10 -37.22
N THR A 30 -11.07 -5.21 -36.27
CA THR A 30 -10.46 -3.90 -36.56
C THR A 30 -9.26 -3.68 -35.64
N THR A 31 -8.06 -3.76 -36.23
CA THR A 31 -6.78 -3.57 -35.55
C THR A 31 -6.54 -2.08 -35.26
N LYS A 32 -7.05 -1.60 -34.12
CA LYS A 32 -6.51 -0.40 -33.47
C LYS A 32 -5.27 -0.79 -32.67
N ILE A 33 -4.11 -0.27 -33.06
CA ILE A 33 -2.87 -0.36 -32.30
C ILE A 33 -3.05 0.53 -31.05
N ASN A 34 -3.65 -0.03 -30.01
CA ASN A 34 -3.65 0.59 -28.68
C ASN A 34 -2.20 0.57 -28.18
N LYS A 35 -1.54 1.74 -28.19
CA LYS A 35 -0.33 1.95 -27.41
C LYS A 35 -0.70 1.72 -25.95
N LYS A 36 -0.31 0.58 -25.39
CA LYS A 36 -0.49 0.27 -23.97
C LYS A 36 0.13 1.43 -23.15
N PRO A 37 -0.55 1.94 -22.11
CA PRO A 37 0.05 2.91 -21.21
C PRO A 37 1.34 2.31 -20.64
N LYS A 38 2.46 3.01 -20.86
CA LYS A 38 3.73 2.67 -20.22
C LYS A 38 3.60 3.04 -18.75
N GLY A 39 3.39 2.05 -17.88
CA GLY A 39 3.33 2.28 -16.44
C GLY A 39 2.53 1.25 -15.64
N GLY A 40 1.74 0.38 -16.28
CA GLY A 40 1.05 -0.70 -15.56
C GLY A 40 2.04 -1.61 -14.83
N TYR A 41 1.74 -1.91 -13.56
CA TYR A 41 2.46 -2.91 -12.76
C TYR A 41 2.58 -4.19 -13.58
N ARG A 42 3.80 -4.50 -14.04
CA ARG A 42 4.03 -5.79 -14.67
C ARG A 42 4.00 -6.83 -13.54
N PRO A 43 3.20 -7.90 -13.64
CA PRO A 43 3.23 -9.02 -12.68
C PRO A 43 4.53 -9.85 -12.80
N VAL A 44 5.66 -9.18 -13.04
CA VAL A 44 6.95 -9.72 -13.50
C VAL A 44 7.87 -10.09 -12.35
N LEU A 45 7.44 -9.93 -11.10
CA LEU A 45 8.33 -10.16 -9.97
C LEU A 45 8.02 -11.43 -9.19
N VAL A 46 6.82 -12.03 -9.31
CA VAL A 46 6.52 -13.33 -8.70
C VAL A 46 7.25 -14.41 -9.47
N ILE A 47 8.44 -14.74 -8.98
CA ILE A 47 9.26 -15.84 -9.49
C ILE A 47 8.72 -17.17 -8.96
N ASP A 48 8.97 -18.25 -9.70
CA ASP A 48 8.59 -19.59 -9.28
C ASP A 48 9.31 -19.97 -7.97
N GLN A 49 8.65 -20.75 -7.11
CA GLN A 49 9.19 -21.10 -5.79
C GLN A 49 10.55 -21.83 -5.89
N SER A 50 10.79 -22.61 -6.94
CA SER A 50 12.10 -23.24 -7.18
C SER A 50 13.21 -22.21 -7.45
N GLN A 51 12.88 -21.07 -8.04
CA GLN A 51 13.82 -19.98 -8.29
C GLN A 51 14.12 -19.20 -7.01
N LEU A 52 13.15 -19.05 -6.10
CA LEU A 52 13.35 -18.41 -4.80
C LEU A 52 14.41 -19.15 -3.97
N ILE A 53 14.40 -20.47 -3.98
CA ILE A 53 15.38 -21.28 -3.24
C ILE A 53 16.80 -20.98 -3.74
N ASN A 54 17.03 -21.01 -5.06
CA ASN A 54 18.36 -20.73 -5.62
C ASN A 54 18.80 -19.28 -5.36
N GLU A 55 17.88 -18.32 -5.46
CA GLU A 55 18.13 -16.93 -5.13
C GLU A 55 18.49 -16.74 -3.66
N SER A 56 17.82 -17.46 -2.75
CA SER A 56 18.05 -17.36 -1.31
C SER A 56 19.47 -17.76 -0.92
N ILE A 57 20.05 -18.77 -1.56
CA ILE A 57 21.42 -19.23 -1.28
C ILE A 57 22.41 -18.09 -1.49
N GLU A 58 22.26 -17.37 -2.60
CA GLU A 58 23.16 -16.29 -2.99
C GLU A 58 22.92 -15.00 -2.20
N LEU A 59 21.66 -14.73 -1.82
CA LEU A 59 21.30 -13.53 -1.06
C LEU A 59 21.53 -13.67 0.44
N LYS A 60 21.52 -14.88 1.00
CA LYS A 60 21.67 -15.14 2.43
C LYS A 60 22.95 -14.52 2.99
N GLU A 61 24.08 -14.70 2.31
CA GLU A 61 25.36 -14.11 2.73
C GLU A 61 25.32 -12.57 2.70
N LYS A 62 24.68 -11.98 1.67
CA LYS A 62 24.53 -10.52 1.55
C LYS A 62 23.63 -9.96 2.65
N PHE A 63 22.55 -10.67 2.99
CA PHE A 63 21.60 -10.23 4.03
C PHE A 63 22.04 -10.52 5.45
N GLN A 64 23.17 -11.20 5.65
CA GLN A 64 23.79 -11.31 6.97
C GLN A 64 24.10 -9.94 7.56
N ILE A 65 24.50 -8.96 6.74
CA ILE A 65 24.70 -7.57 7.18
C ILE A 65 23.40 -6.98 7.76
N ILE A 66 22.25 -7.26 7.15
CA ILE A 66 20.95 -6.79 7.66
C ILE A 66 20.62 -7.52 8.97
N ASN A 67 20.75 -8.85 8.98
CA ASN A 67 20.30 -9.69 10.09
C ASN A 67 21.20 -9.57 11.34
N ASP A 68 22.51 -9.36 11.16
CA ASP A 68 23.47 -9.29 12.26
C ASP A 68 23.79 -7.85 12.65
N GLU A 69 24.15 -7.01 11.67
CA GLU A 69 24.68 -5.67 11.96
C GLU A 69 23.55 -4.66 12.15
N CYS A 70 22.59 -4.58 11.22
CA CYS A 70 21.52 -3.58 11.29
C CYS A 70 20.49 -3.83 12.40
N ILE A 71 20.19 -5.10 12.71
CA ILE A 71 19.24 -5.43 13.78
C ILE A 71 19.86 -5.16 15.16
N GLN A 72 21.18 -5.37 15.32
CA GLN A 72 21.88 -5.15 16.59
C GLN A 72 22.28 -3.69 16.82
N ASP A 73 22.63 -2.97 15.75
CA ASP A 73 23.04 -1.57 15.79
C ASP A 73 22.20 -0.73 14.80
N SER A 74 21.19 -0.04 15.33
CA SER A 74 20.32 0.85 14.56
C SER A 74 21.04 2.06 13.96
N GLU A 75 22.26 2.39 14.42
CA GLU A 75 23.07 3.47 13.84
C GLU A 75 23.93 3.01 12.66
N TYR A 76 24.08 1.70 12.46
CA TYR A 76 24.94 1.13 11.42
C TYR A 76 24.50 1.55 10.01
N MET A 77 23.19 1.48 9.74
CA MET A 77 22.56 1.95 8.51
C MET A 77 21.21 2.60 8.81
N SER A 78 20.92 3.69 8.10
CA SER A 78 19.58 4.28 8.13
C SER A 78 18.54 3.31 7.53
N PRO A 79 17.25 3.39 7.90
CA PRO A 79 16.20 2.58 7.28
C PRO A 79 16.19 2.66 5.75
N GLN A 80 16.44 3.84 5.19
CA GLN A 80 16.51 4.09 3.76
C GLN A 80 17.71 3.37 3.11
N ASP A 81 18.85 3.35 3.79
CA ASP A 81 20.03 2.59 3.36
C ASP A 81 19.78 1.07 3.39
N ILE A 82 19.11 0.55 4.42
CA ILE A 82 18.75 -0.87 4.51
C ILE A 82 17.88 -1.28 3.32
N VAL A 83 16.83 -0.50 3.02
CA VAL A 83 15.92 -0.76 1.90
C VAL A 83 16.65 -0.66 0.55
N SER A 84 17.51 0.34 0.38
CA SER A 84 18.30 0.52 -0.85
C SER A 84 19.29 -0.63 -1.05
N TYR A 85 20.00 -1.02 0.00
CA TYR A 85 20.94 -2.14 -0.02
C TYR A 85 20.22 -3.44 -0.41
N TYR A 86 19.12 -3.75 0.26
CA TYR A 86 18.30 -4.92 -0.01
C TYR A 86 17.81 -4.96 -1.47
N LEU A 87 17.28 -3.84 -1.96
CA LEU A 87 16.84 -3.69 -3.35
C LEU A 87 18.00 -3.98 -4.32
N ILE A 88 19.17 -3.39 -4.11
CA ILE A 88 20.33 -3.56 -4.99
C ILE A 88 20.85 -5.00 -4.96
N CYS A 89 20.85 -5.68 -3.80
CA CYS A 89 21.24 -7.08 -3.70
C CYS A 89 20.37 -7.99 -4.57
N TYR A 90 19.04 -7.85 -4.49
CA TYR A 90 18.13 -8.61 -5.37
C TYR A 90 18.35 -8.27 -6.85
N LEU A 91 18.50 -6.99 -7.16
CA LEU A 91 18.65 -6.55 -8.54
C LEU A 91 19.98 -7.01 -9.17
N ASP A 92 21.08 -6.96 -8.43
CA ASP A 92 22.37 -7.53 -8.85
C ASP A 92 22.29 -9.05 -9.02
N GLN A 93 21.48 -9.73 -8.20
CA GLN A 93 21.26 -11.17 -8.30
C GLN A 93 20.42 -11.56 -9.52
N ARG A 94 19.24 -10.92 -9.72
CA ARG A 94 18.31 -11.24 -10.81
C ARG A 94 18.77 -10.69 -12.15
N TYR A 95 19.42 -9.54 -12.15
CA TYR A 95 19.70 -8.75 -13.35
C TYR A 95 21.12 -8.17 -13.36
N PRO A 96 22.18 -8.99 -13.16
CA PRO A 96 23.55 -8.52 -12.98
C PRO A 96 24.06 -7.63 -14.12
N ASN A 97 23.56 -7.85 -15.34
CA ASN A 97 24.00 -7.11 -16.52
C ASN A 97 23.17 -5.87 -16.86
N GLN A 98 21.99 -5.70 -16.24
CA GLN A 98 21.02 -4.70 -16.69
C GLN A 98 20.31 -3.95 -15.57
N PHE A 99 20.61 -4.21 -14.29
CA PHE A 99 19.83 -3.56 -13.24
C PHE A 99 20.00 -2.04 -13.14
N LEU A 100 21.16 -1.51 -13.52
CA LEU A 100 21.37 -0.07 -13.69
C LEU A 100 21.07 0.34 -15.14
N GLU A 101 19.88 0.89 -15.38
CA GLU A 101 19.45 1.33 -16.70
C GLU A 101 19.94 2.77 -16.99
N ASN A 102 19.04 3.66 -17.40
CA ASN A 102 19.35 5.03 -17.79
C ASN A 102 19.66 5.91 -16.58
N TYR A 103 20.57 6.88 -16.75
CA TYR A 103 20.73 7.97 -15.80
C TYR A 103 19.47 8.85 -15.86
N ASN A 104 18.75 8.93 -14.74
CA ASN A 104 17.49 9.65 -14.59
C ASN A 104 17.31 10.06 -13.12
N GLN A 105 17.95 11.18 -12.77
CA GLN A 105 17.97 11.74 -11.43
C GLN A 105 16.56 12.21 -10.98
N ILE A 106 16.14 11.85 -9.76
CA ILE A 106 14.82 12.25 -9.21
C ILE A 106 14.92 13.53 -8.37
N ASP A 107 15.96 13.66 -7.55
CA ASP A 107 16.18 14.82 -6.68
C ASP A 107 17.58 15.41 -6.88
N HIS A 108 17.68 16.74 -6.85
CA HIS A 108 18.91 17.49 -7.09
C HIS A 108 19.64 17.89 -5.80
N GLU A 109 19.20 17.38 -4.65
CA GLU A 109 19.90 17.60 -3.40
C GLU A 109 21.28 16.95 -3.38
N ASN A 110 22.28 17.74 -3.03
CA ASN A 110 23.67 17.35 -3.13
C ASN A 110 24.26 16.84 -1.80
N GLN A 111 23.45 16.71 -0.74
CA GLN A 111 23.94 16.39 0.61
C GLN A 111 22.93 15.57 1.42
N ILE A 112 22.66 14.34 0.97
CA ILE A 112 21.90 13.37 1.76
C ILE A 112 22.88 12.43 2.45
N LYS A 113 22.75 12.29 3.78
CA LYS A 113 23.51 11.30 4.54
C LYS A 113 23.06 9.90 4.13
N SER A 114 23.94 9.15 3.50
CA SER A 114 23.71 7.77 3.08
C SER A 114 25.01 6.97 3.18
N LYS A 115 24.88 5.67 3.45
CA LYS A 115 26.01 4.75 3.52
C LYS A 115 26.76 4.71 2.18
N SER A 116 28.09 4.74 2.23
CA SER A 116 28.91 4.64 1.02
C SER A 116 28.92 3.22 0.47
N ILE A 117 28.87 3.08 -0.86
CA ILE A 117 28.91 1.78 -1.54
C ILE A 117 30.21 1.02 -1.20
N GLU A 118 31.32 1.76 -1.11
CA GLU A 118 32.63 1.21 -0.76
C GLU A 118 32.65 0.62 0.65
N SER A 119 32.01 1.28 1.64
CA SER A 119 31.99 0.78 3.02
C SER A 119 31.24 -0.54 3.18
N LEU A 120 30.25 -0.79 2.31
CA LEU A 120 29.47 -2.02 2.28
C LEU A 120 30.19 -3.17 1.57
N LYS A 121 31.41 -2.93 1.03
CA LYS A 121 32.22 -3.91 0.29
C LYS A 121 31.41 -4.62 -0.80
N PHE A 122 30.54 -3.88 -1.49
CA PHE A 122 29.61 -4.46 -2.45
C PHE A 122 30.36 -5.04 -3.66
N ASN A 123 30.36 -6.36 -3.78
CA ASN A 123 30.94 -7.07 -4.92
C ASN A 123 29.86 -7.35 -5.97
N PHE A 124 29.61 -6.36 -6.85
CA PHE A 124 28.69 -6.53 -7.96
C PHE A 124 29.12 -7.69 -8.87
N LYS A 125 28.15 -8.51 -9.31
CA LYS A 125 28.42 -9.64 -10.21
C LYS A 125 28.98 -9.18 -11.55
N ASN A 126 28.52 -8.02 -12.04
CA ASN A 126 29.06 -7.40 -13.24
C ASN A 126 30.07 -6.29 -12.91
N LYS A 127 31.34 -6.54 -13.22
CA LYS A 127 32.45 -5.60 -12.97
C LYS A 127 32.31 -4.26 -13.70
N ASN A 128 31.53 -4.20 -14.80
CA ASN A 128 31.30 -2.95 -15.53
C ASN A 128 30.45 -1.95 -14.73
N ILE A 129 29.70 -2.41 -13.73
CA ILE A 129 28.93 -1.52 -12.84
C ILE A 129 29.87 -0.57 -12.10
N ASN A 130 30.98 -1.05 -11.55
CA ASN A 130 31.94 -0.20 -10.84
C ASN A 130 32.50 0.92 -11.72
N LEU A 131 32.79 0.62 -12.99
CA LEU A 131 33.21 1.63 -13.97
C LEU A 131 32.09 2.66 -14.21
N LYS A 132 30.84 2.20 -14.36
CA LYS A 132 29.68 3.08 -14.53
C LYS A 132 29.48 3.98 -13.31
N LEU A 133 29.49 3.43 -12.09
CA LEU A 133 29.37 4.19 -10.85
C LEU A 133 30.46 5.26 -10.73
N LYS A 134 31.72 4.91 -11.02
CA LYS A 134 32.84 5.85 -11.03
C LYS A 134 32.66 6.97 -12.06
N ASN A 135 32.23 6.65 -13.28
CA ASN A 135 32.02 7.63 -14.36
C ASN A 135 30.95 8.67 -13.99
N TYR A 136 29.90 8.24 -13.29
CA TYR A 136 28.83 9.14 -12.83
C TYR A 136 29.06 9.67 -11.40
N LYS A 137 30.23 9.40 -10.80
CA LYS A 137 30.60 9.84 -9.44
C LYS A 137 29.60 9.41 -8.37
N ILE A 138 29.02 8.21 -8.50
CA ILE A 138 28.13 7.64 -7.49
C ILE A 138 28.96 7.12 -6.32
N GLN A 139 28.67 7.59 -5.11
CA GLN A 139 29.45 7.25 -3.91
C GLN A 139 28.62 6.53 -2.84
N SER A 140 27.32 6.79 -2.78
CA SER A 140 26.40 6.27 -1.77
C SER A 140 25.24 5.45 -2.34
N LEU A 141 24.53 4.73 -1.45
CA LEU A 141 23.29 4.04 -1.81
C LEU A 141 22.22 5.02 -2.32
N PHE A 142 22.10 6.19 -1.66
CA PHE A 142 21.21 7.26 -2.10
C PHE A 142 21.52 7.68 -3.54
N ASP A 143 22.78 7.95 -3.86
CA ASP A 143 23.18 8.37 -5.22
C ASP A 143 22.76 7.34 -6.26
N LEU A 144 22.91 6.05 -5.96
CA LEU A 144 22.57 4.97 -6.88
C LEU A 144 21.06 4.95 -7.18
N VAL A 145 20.21 4.96 -6.14
CA VAL A 145 18.74 4.92 -6.30
C VAL A 145 18.19 6.24 -6.87
N ASN A 146 18.82 7.37 -6.56
CA ASN A 146 18.44 8.68 -7.05
C ASN A 146 18.78 8.85 -8.53
N CYS A 147 20.01 8.52 -8.93
CA CYS A 147 20.55 8.85 -10.24
C CYS A 147 20.20 7.85 -11.34
N PHE A 148 19.89 6.58 -11.03
CA PHE A 148 19.61 5.57 -12.04
C PHE A 148 18.18 5.05 -11.98
N SER A 149 17.57 4.86 -13.16
CA SER A 149 16.45 3.94 -13.28
C SER A 149 16.92 2.52 -12.98
N LEU A 150 16.15 1.81 -12.15
CA LEU A 150 16.46 0.46 -11.72
C LEU A 150 15.55 -0.53 -12.44
N HIS A 151 16.13 -1.57 -13.03
CA HIS A 151 15.40 -2.54 -13.83
C HIS A 151 14.28 -3.20 -13.01
N SER A 152 13.07 -3.25 -13.58
CA SER A 152 11.88 -3.83 -12.95
C SER A 152 11.44 -3.18 -11.62
N VAL A 153 12.01 -2.03 -11.25
CA VAL A 153 11.56 -1.22 -10.11
C VAL A 153 10.59 -0.15 -10.61
N PRO A 154 9.33 -0.12 -10.10
CA PRO A 154 8.38 0.94 -10.45
C PRO A 154 8.96 2.32 -10.14
N HIS A 155 8.70 3.29 -11.03
CA HIS A 155 9.12 4.67 -10.80
C HIS A 155 8.58 5.23 -9.47
N SER A 156 7.32 4.90 -9.12
CA SER A 156 6.69 5.27 -7.86
C SER A 156 7.45 4.74 -6.64
N ALA A 157 7.86 3.47 -6.64
CA ALA A 157 8.65 2.90 -5.55
C ALA A 157 10.03 3.60 -5.40
N ARG A 158 10.74 3.80 -6.52
CA ARG A 158 12.02 4.52 -6.53
C ARG A 158 11.86 5.96 -6.05
N TYR A 159 10.81 6.64 -6.50
CA TYR A 159 10.48 8.00 -6.08
C TYR A 159 10.19 8.08 -4.58
N THR A 160 9.37 7.17 -4.04
CA THR A 160 9.12 7.06 -2.60
C THR A 160 10.42 6.95 -1.82
N LEU A 161 11.32 6.04 -2.23
CA LEU A 161 12.58 5.83 -1.53
C LEU A 161 13.48 7.09 -1.55
N VAL A 162 13.59 7.77 -2.69
CA VAL A 162 14.34 9.03 -2.81
C VAL A 162 13.72 10.15 -1.95
N LYS A 163 12.39 10.24 -1.90
CA LYS A 163 11.70 11.23 -1.04
C LYS A 163 11.80 10.90 0.44
N TRP A 164 11.87 9.63 0.79
CA TRP A 164 12.11 9.20 2.16
C TRP A 164 13.53 9.53 2.65
N TYR A 165 14.54 9.46 1.78
CA TYR A 165 15.90 9.94 2.09
C TYR A 165 15.96 11.44 2.36
N SER A 166 15.27 12.24 1.56
CA SER A 166 15.29 13.71 1.66
C SER A 166 14.37 14.25 2.77
N ASN A 167 13.60 13.39 3.44
CA ASN A 167 12.51 13.79 4.36
C ASN A 167 11.56 14.85 3.77
N LYS A 168 11.47 14.92 2.43
CA LYS A 168 10.59 15.85 1.73
C LYS A 168 9.16 15.34 1.76
N ASN A 169 8.21 16.28 1.72
CA ASN A 169 6.77 15.99 1.65
C ASN A 169 6.26 15.07 2.78
N ASN A 170 6.99 15.01 3.91
CA ASN A 170 6.65 14.22 5.08
C ASN A 170 6.38 12.73 4.77
N PHE A 171 7.19 12.12 3.90
CA PHE A 171 7.18 10.66 3.68
C PHE A 171 7.60 9.95 4.98
N ASN A 172 6.64 9.72 5.86
CA ASN A 172 6.83 9.14 7.18
C ASN A 172 6.67 7.63 7.09
N LEU A 173 7.75 6.95 6.68
CA LEU A 173 7.77 5.49 6.56
C LEU A 173 8.48 4.87 7.76
N LYS A 174 7.95 3.75 8.24
CA LYS A 174 8.54 2.94 9.30
C LYS A 174 8.95 1.59 8.71
N LEU A 175 10.23 1.27 8.83
CA LEU A 175 10.79 0.00 8.36
C LEU A 175 10.52 -1.12 9.37
N PHE A 176 10.08 -2.26 8.88
CA PHE A 176 9.98 -3.53 9.60
C PHE A 176 10.89 -4.55 8.93
N ILE A 177 11.81 -5.14 9.69
CA ILE A 177 12.78 -6.15 9.22
C ILE A 177 12.36 -7.51 9.77
N ASN A 178 12.23 -8.50 8.90
CA ASN A 178 11.85 -9.89 9.19
C ASN A 178 10.49 -10.08 9.88
N GLN A 179 9.67 -9.03 9.87
CA GLN A 179 8.37 -9.01 10.51
C GLN A 179 7.37 -8.25 9.65
N ILE A 180 6.10 -8.66 9.74
CA ILE A 180 4.97 -7.97 9.13
C ILE A 180 4.14 -7.43 10.30
N PRO A 181 3.85 -6.12 10.36
CA PRO A 181 3.03 -5.57 11.42
C PRO A 181 1.62 -6.18 11.38
N THR A 182 1.02 -6.32 12.55
CA THR A 182 -0.39 -6.71 12.69
C THR A 182 -1.32 -5.65 12.09
N SER A 183 -2.55 -6.05 11.77
CA SER A 183 -3.59 -5.14 11.25
C SER A 183 -3.83 -3.94 12.17
N LEU A 184 -3.78 -4.14 13.50
CA LEU A 184 -3.92 -3.07 14.49
C LEU A 184 -2.71 -2.13 14.52
N GLU A 185 -1.47 -2.64 14.45
CA GLU A 185 -0.28 -1.79 14.37
C GLU A 185 -0.28 -0.94 13.10
N VAL A 186 -0.75 -1.51 11.98
CA VAL A 186 -0.93 -0.77 10.72
C VAL A 186 -2.00 0.32 10.90
N LEU A 187 -3.13 0.04 11.54
CA LEU A 187 -4.15 1.04 11.85
C LEU A 187 -3.60 2.21 12.65
N GLU A 188 -2.86 1.93 13.73
CA GLU A 188 -2.25 2.94 14.60
C GLU A 188 -1.27 3.83 13.83
N MET A 189 -0.42 3.23 13.00
CA MET A 189 0.50 3.96 12.14
C MET A 189 -0.23 4.86 11.14
N GLN A 190 -1.23 4.33 10.43
CA GLN A 190 -1.95 5.09 9.41
C GLN A 190 -2.70 6.29 10.00
N ALA A 191 -3.26 6.14 11.20
CA ALA A 191 -3.89 7.22 11.95
C ALA A 191 -2.91 8.36 12.29
N GLN A 192 -1.60 8.07 12.30
CA GLN A 192 -0.51 9.01 12.55
C GLN A 192 0.21 9.47 11.28
N SER A 193 -0.40 9.29 10.10
CA SER A 193 0.22 9.60 8.81
C SER A 193 1.49 8.77 8.52
N GLN A 194 1.61 7.58 9.10
CA GLN A 194 2.71 6.65 8.86
C GLN A 194 2.32 5.52 7.90
N ARG A 195 3.29 5.04 7.14
CA ARG A 195 3.17 3.81 6.33
C ARG A 195 4.26 2.82 6.72
N CYS A 196 3.92 1.53 6.73
CA CYS A 196 4.90 0.49 6.93
C CYS A 196 5.63 0.20 5.62
N VAL A 197 6.90 -0.17 5.74
CA VAL A 197 7.71 -0.77 4.69
C VAL A 197 8.30 -2.02 5.29
N SER A 198 7.94 -3.17 4.75
CA SER A 198 8.34 -4.46 5.31
C SER A 198 9.36 -5.15 4.42
N LEU A 199 10.38 -5.73 5.03
CA LEU A 199 11.50 -6.37 4.36
C LEU A 199 11.78 -7.72 5.04
N ILE A 200 11.86 -8.80 4.25
CA ILE A 200 12.12 -10.16 4.74
C ILE A 200 13.50 -10.61 4.25
N ALA A 201 14.48 -10.56 5.15
CA ALA A 201 15.88 -10.90 4.93
C ALA A 201 16.27 -12.28 5.52
N ASP A 202 15.48 -12.84 6.43
CA ASP A 202 15.74 -14.14 7.07
C ASP A 202 15.07 -15.34 6.38
N ARG A 203 14.03 -15.08 5.57
CA ARG A 203 13.20 -16.08 4.89
C ARG A 203 12.97 -15.70 3.43
N ILE A 204 14.06 -15.68 2.68
CA ILE A 204 14.11 -15.23 1.27
C ILE A 204 13.42 -16.25 0.34
N ASP A 205 13.41 -17.52 0.74
CA ASP A 205 12.95 -18.68 -0.02
C ASP A 205 11.42 -18.89 0.01
N CYS A 206 10.67 -18.03 0.68
CA CYS A 206 9.22 -18.15 0.81
C CYS A 206 8.45 -16.96 0.23
N LEU A 207 7.20 -17.20 -0.16
CA LEU A 207 6.26 -16.14 -0.46
C LEU A 207 5.81 -15.45 0.82
N VAL A 208 5.85 -14.12 0.82
CA VAL A 208 5.31 -13.27 1.86
C VAL A 208 3.78 -13.24 1.71
N LEU A 209 3.08 -13.57 2.80
CA LEU A 209 1.62 -13.73 2.85
C LEU A 209 1.06 -14.68 1.77
N ASN A 210 1.85 -15.67 1.33
CA ASN A 210 1.51 -16.62 0.26
C ASN A 210 1.20 -15.99 -1.11
N GLU A 211 1.54 -14.73 -1.34
CA GLU A 211 1.19 -14.02 -2.58
C GLU A 211 2.40 -13.53 -3.38
N ARG A 212 3.44 -13.04 -2.70
CA ARG A 212 4.52 -12.27 -3.34
C ARG A 212 5.88 -12.73 -2.85
N ASP A 213 6.88 -12.73 -3.71
CA ASP A 213 8.26 -12.87 -3.25
C ASP A 213 8.69 -11.64 -2.40
N PRO A 214 9.74 -11.77 -1.59
CA PRO A 214 10.13 -10.71 -0.67
C PRO A 214 10.49 -9.36 -1.33
N LEU A 215 11.06 -9.36 -2.55
CA LEU A 215 11.34 -8.12 -3.27
C LEU A 215 10.03 -7.45 -3.74
N SER A 216 9.12 -8.23 -4.32
CA SER A 216 7.80 -7.73 -4.73
C SER A 216 7.02 -7.11 -3.57
N PHE A 217 7.11 -7.73 -2.39
CA PHE A 217 6.42 -7.26 -1.20
C PHE A 217 6.94 -5.88 -0.75
N LEU A 218 8.27 -5.72 -0.67
CA LEU A 218 8.89 -4.43 -0.38
C LEU A 218 8.48 -3.35 -1.39
N LEU A 219 8.53 -3.67 -2.69
CA LEU A 219 8.17 -2.71 -3.74
C LEU A 219 6.70 -2.33 -3.68
N HIS A 220 5.82 -3.27 -3.34
CA HIS A 220 4.40 -3.02 -3.13
C HIS A 220 4.16 -1.98 -2.03
N ASP A 221 4.81 -2.12 -0.87
CA ASP A 221 4.69 -1.14 0.23
C ASP A 221 5.15 0.26 -0.21
N LEU A 222 6.27 0.37 -0.93
CA LEU A 222 6.77 1.65 -1.44
C LEU A 222 5.84 2.29 -2.48
N VAL A 223 5.17 1.48 -3.31
CA VAL A 223 4.15 1.97 -4.27
C VAL A 223 2.93 2.51 -3.53
N HIS A 224 2.48 1.88 -2.45
CA HIS A 224 1.33 2.38 -1.69
C HIS A 224 1.65 3.64 -0.91
N ALA A 225 2.85 3.72 -0.35
CA ALA A 225 3.36 4.97 0.19
C ALA A 225 3.34 6.09 -0.87
N TYR A 226 3.76 5.81 -2.11
CA TYR A 226 3.66 6.80 -3.19
C TYR A 226 2.22 7.29 -3.38
N LYS A 227 1.26 6.37 -3.51
CA LYS A 227 -0.16 6.73 -3.74
C LYS A 227 -0.74 7.62 -2.63
N MET A 228 -0.42 7.32 -1.38
CA MET A 228 -0.86 8.14 -0.24
C MET A 228 -0.18 9.51 -0.21
N PHE A 229 1.15 9.55 -0.22
CA PHE A 229 1.91 10.80 0.00
C PHE A 229 1.97 11.72 -1.23
N SER A 230 1.64 11.23 -2.42
CA SER A 230 1.62 12.05 -3.65
C SER A 230 0.36 12.92 -3.78
N ASN A 231 -0.67 12.69 -2.98
CA ASN A 231 -1.93 13.42 -3.06
C ASN A 231 -2.43 13.82 -1.66
N GLU A 232 -2.35 15.12 -1.35
CA GLU A 232 -2.74 15.67 -0.04
C GLU A 232 -4.21 15.40 0.33
N TYR A 233 -5.12 15.39 -0.65
CA TYR A 233 -6.53 15.09 -0.42
C TYR A 233 -6.71 13.63 0.02
N ILE A 234 -6.07 12.69 -0.68
CA ILE A 234 -6.09 11.26 -0.33
C ILE A 234 -5.45 11.05 1.04
N LEU A 235 -4.28 11.65 1.27
CA LEU A 235 -3.55 11.58 2.54
C LEU A 235 -4.43 11.99 3.73
N LYS A 236 -5.05 13.18 3.67
CA LYS A 236 -5.89 13.70 4.76
C LYS A 236 -7.13 12.84 4.97
N GLY A 237 -7.81 12.45 3.89
CA GLY A 237 -9.00 11.59 3.97
C GLY A 237 -8.68 10.24 4.61
N GLN A 238 -7.60 9.58 4.19
CA GLN A 238 -7.16 8.32 4.78
C GLN A 238 -6.83 8.47 6.26
N ILE A 239 -6.01 9.46 6.63
CA ILE A 239 -5.65 9.71 8.05
C ILE A 239 -6.90 9.89 8.90
N GLY A 240 -7.85 10.72 8.46
CA GLY A 240 -9.08 10.95 9.20
C GLY A 240 -9.95 9.71 9.33
N PHE A 241 -10.02 8.89 8.27
CA PHE A 241 -10.69 7.60 8.32
C PHE A 241 -10.05 6.66 9.34
N TYR A 242 -8.72 6.46 9.30
CA TYR A 242 -8.06 5.54 10.24
C TYR A 242 -8.10 6.06 11.67
N LYS A 243 -8.00 7.37 11.92
CA LYS A 243 -8.25 7.97 13.24
C LYS A 243 -9.67 7.68 13.73
N SER A 244 -10.65 7.78 12.85
CA SER A 244 -12.05 7.46 13.14
C SER A 244 -12.20 5.99 13.55
N ILE A 245 -11.65 5.06 12.77
CA ILE A 245 -11.70 3.63 13.09
C ILE A 245 -10.94 3.31 14.37
N LEU A 246 -9.74 3.88 14.58
CA LEU A 246 -8.97 3.67 15.80
C LEU A 246 -9.74 4.15 17.05
N LYS A 247 -10.43 5.29 16.95
CA LYS A 247 -11.33 5.77 18.01
C LYS A 247 -12.45 4.77 18.28
N LEU A 248 -13.07 4.22 17.24
CA LEU A 248 -14.10 3.18 17.37
C LEU A 248 -13.56 1.90 18.01
N VAL A 249 -12.40 1.41 17.56
CA VAL A 249 -11.73 0.24 18.14
C VAL A 249 -11.49 0.41 19.65
N ASN A 250 -11.10 1.61 20.07
CA ASN A 250 -10.86 1.89 21.49
C ASN A 250 -12.15 1.97 22.32
N ILE A 251 -13.21 2.60 21.79
CA ILE A 251 -14.47 2.79 22.52
C ILE A 251 -15.32 1.50 22.52
N PHE A 252 -15.39 0.82 21.38
CA PHE A 252 -16.19 -0.40 21.18
C PHE A 252 -15.35 -1.68 21.22
N LYS A 253 -14.23 -1.66 21.96
CA LYS A 253 -13.29 -2.77 22.04
C LYS A 253 -13.97 -4.09 22.39
N SER A 254 -14.86 -4.08 23.38
CA SER A 254 -15.58 -5.28 23.82
C SER A 254 -16.51 -5.82 22.74
N ASP A 255 -17.27 -4.95 22.06
CA ASP A 255 -18.21 -5.36 21.02
C ASP A 255 -17.47 -5.90 19.78
N LEU A 256 -16.43 -5.20 19.32
CA LEU A 256 -15.63 -5.64 18.17
C LEU A 256 -14.89 -6.94 18.46
N ASN A 257 -14.32 -7.10 19.66
CA ASN A 257 -13.71 -8.38 20.07
C ASN A 257 -14.73 -9.52 20.12
N LEU A 258 -15.95 -9.24 20.60
CA LEU A 258 -17.03 -10.23 20.62
C LEU A 258 -17.44 -10.64 19.20
N MET A 259 -17.55 -9.68 18.28
CA MET A 259 -17.86 -9.93 16.88
C MET A 259 -16.76 -10.77 16.22
N CYS A 260 -15.50 -10.35 16.33
CA CYS A 260 -14.35 -11.08 15.79
C CYS A 260 -14.20 -12.47 16.41
N GLY A 261 -14.57 -12.66 17.68
CA GLY A 261 -14.52 -13.97 18.35
C GLY A 261 -15.68 -14.91 18.03
N LYS A 262 -16.77 -14.41 17.43
CA LYS A 262 -17.94 -15.19 17.02
C LYS A 262 -18.01 -15.46 15.51
N ASP A 263 -17.33 -14.65 14.71
CA ASP A 263 -17.39 -14.68 13.25
C ASP A 263 -16.00 -14.45 12.65
N ASP A 264 -15.33 -15.53 12.26
CA ASP A 264 -14.00 -15.50 11.65
C ASP A 264 -13.97 -14.70 10.34
N LYS A 265 -15.07 -14.73 9.56
CA LYS A 265 -15.15 -13.94 8.32
C LYS A 265 -15.20 -12.45 8.64
N PHE A 266 -15.97 -12.05 9.66
CA PHE A 266 -15.96 -10.66 10.10
C PHE A 266 -14.57 -10.24 10.57
N LYS A 267 -13.87 -11.11 11.31
CA LYS A 267 -12.49 -10.84 11.73
C LYS A 267 -11.57 -10.62 10.53
N GLU A 268 -11.62 -11.49 9.52
CA GLU A 268 -10.82 -11.35 8.29
C GLU A 268 -11.16 -10.07 7.51
N GLU A 269 -12.44 -9.78 7.30
CA GLU A 269 -12.92 -8.56 6.64
C GLU A 269 -12.47 -7.31 7.41
N PHE A 270 -12.55 -7.32 8.74
CA PHE A 270 -12.13 -6.20 9.58
C PHE A 270 -10.60 -6.04 9.61
N ASP A 271 -9.84 -7.14 9.74
CA ASP A 271 -8.38 -7.13 9.65
C ASP A 271 -7.91 -6.58 8.30
N TYR A 272 -8.58 -6.94 7.20
CA TYR A 272 -8.33 -6.39 5.88
C TYR A 272 -8.61 -4.88 5.83
N LEU A 273 -9.77 -4.42 6.32
CA LEU A 273 -10.12 -3.00 6.35
C LEU A 273 -9.06 -2.15 7.04
N ILE A 274 -8.62 -2.57 8.23
CA ILE A 274 -7.75 -1.75 9.07
C ILE A 274 -6.26 -1.83 8.65
N SER A 275 -5.92 -2.80 7.79
CA SER A 275 -4.59 -2.94 7.19
C SER A 275 -4.47 -2.46 5.74
N ASP A 276 -5.60 -2.22 5.05
CA ASP A 276 -5.61 -1.75 3.66
C ASP A 276 -4.87 -0.42 3.52
N MET A 277 -3.90 -0.32 2.63
CA MET A 277 -3.11 0.90 2.38
C MET A 277 -3.53 1.66 1.11
N ASN A 278 -4.50 1.14 0.37
CA ASN A 278 -4.63 1.40 -1.07
C ASN A 278 -5.88 2.21 -1.40
N SER A 279 -6.90 2.11 -0.56
CA SER A 279 -8.25 2.62 -0.85
C SER A 279 -8.46 4.05 -0.36
N HIS A 280 -9.31 4.81 -1.06
CA HIS A 280 -9.77 6.11 -0.58
C HIS A 280 -10.68 5.98 0.64
N SER A 281 -10.72 7.00 1.50
CA SER A 281 -11.56 7.08 2.71
C SER A 281 -13.02 6.69 2.48
N LYS A 282 -13.62 7.16 1.39
CA LYS A 282 -14.97 6.78 0.99
C LYS A 282 -15.13 5.27 0.80
N HIS A 283 -14.23 4.65 0.04
CA HIS A 283 -14.27 3.21 -0.23
C HIS A 283 -14.06 2.40 1.04
N LEU A 284 -13.13 2.83 1.90
CA LEU A 284 -12.90 2.22 3.20
C LEU A 284 -14.14 2.30 4.10
N PHE A 285 -14.84 3.44 4.13
CA PHE A 285 -16.08 3.58 4.91
C PHE A 285 -17.19 2.66 4.39
N TYR A 286 -17.32 2.48 3.08
CA TYR A 286 -18.30 1.54 2.51
C TYR A 286 -17.96 0.11 2.81
N TYR A 287 -16.69 -0.22 2.69
CA TYR A 287 -16.23 -1.54 3.04
C TYR A 287 -16.49 -1.83 4.51
N PHE A 288 -16.20 -0.90 5.43
CA PHE A 288 -16.53 -1.02 6.85
C PHE A 288 -18.03 -1.27 7.08
N LYS A 289 -18.90 -0.44 6.49
CA LYS A 289 -20.35 -0.61 6.63
C LYS A 289 -20.83 -1.95 6.04
N ALA A 290 -20.24 -2.40 4.93
CA ALA A 290 -20.52 -3.71 4.34
C ALA A 290 -20.08 -4.87 5.26
N CYS A 291 -18.91 -4.76 5.91
CA CYS A 291 -18.44 -5.73 6.91
C CYS A 291 -19.48 -5.89 8.04
N LEU A 292 -20.01 -4.77 8.55
CA LEU A 292 -21.04 -4.77 9.59
C LEU A 292 -22.34 -5.42 9.09
N ILE A 293 -22.83 -5.04 7.90
CA ILE A 293 -24.04 -5.64 7.33
C ILE A 293 -23.87 -7.15 7.15
N ASN A 294 -22.74 -7.59 6.62
CA ASN A 294 -22.46 -9.01 6.39
C ASN A 294 -22.40 -9.79 7.71
N TYR A 295 -21.80 -9.21 8.76
CA TYR A 295 -21.86 -9.79 10.11
C TYR A 295 -23.31 -9.96 10.59
N PHE A 296 -24.16 -8.94 10.46
CA PHE A 296 -25.57 -9.05 10.86
C PHE A 296 -26.36 -10.04 10.00
N LYS A 297 -26.08 -10.17 8.71
CA LYS A 297 -26.66 -11.24 7.89
C LYS A 297 -26.33 -12.61 8.44
N ARG A 298 -25.05 -12.87 8.73
CA ARG A 298 -24.58 -14.16 9.27
C ARG A 298 -25.12 -14.43 10.67
N LYS A 299 -25.12 -13.42 11.55
CA LYS A 299 -25.68 -13.51 12.91
C LYS A 299 -27.16 -13.95 12.91
N PHE A 300 -27.92 -13.54 11.89
CA PHE A 300 -29.35 -13.83 11.75
C PHE A 300 -29.65 -14.92 10.68
N ASP A 301 -28.63 -15.68 10.27
CA ASP A 301 -28.76 -16.80 9.31
C ASP A 301 -29.41 -16.39 7.96
N LEU A 302 -29.11 -15.17 7.51
CA LEU A 302 -29.55 -14.62 6.22
C LEU A 302 -28.52 -14.94 5.14
N SER A 303 -28.99 -15.35 3.96
CA SER A 303 -28.13 -15.53 2.78
C SER A 303 -27.59 -14.19 2.26
N ASP A 304 -26.45 -14.21 1.56
CA ASP A 304 -25.78 -13.01 1.04
C ASP A 304 -26.68 -12.12 0.18
N GLU A 305 -27.59 -12.71 -0.62
CA GLU A 305 -28.53 -11.98 -1.48
C GLU A 305 -29.70 -11.34 -0.72
N LYS A 306 -29.96 -11.74 0.53
CA LYS A 306 -31.08 -11.21 1.31
C LYS A 306 -30.72 -9.87 1.93
N PHE A 307 -31.71 -8.98 2.00
CA PHE A 307 -31.64 -7.79 2.83
C PHE A 307 -31.78 -8.15 4.31
N LEU A 308 -31.33 -7.25 5.18
CA LEU A 308 -31.58 -7.35 6.62
C LEU A 308 -33.10 -7.36 6.86
N SER A 309 -33.57 -8.33 7.66
CA SER A 309 -34.93 -8.32 8.22
C SER A 309 -35.10 -7.12 9.17
N ASN A 310 -36.34 -6.74 9.49
CA ASN A 310 -36.60 -5.63 10.43
C ASN A 310 -35.82 -5.76 11.74
N GLU A 311 -35.81 -6.96 12.34
CA GLU A 311 -35.08 -7.23 13.58
C GLU A 311 -33.56 -7.02 13.42
N SER A 312 -32.96 -7.64 12.40
CA SER A 312 -31.52 -7.50 12.13
C SER A 312 -31.12 -6.09 11.71
N LEU A 313 -32.02 -5.37 11.04
CA LEU A 313 -31.84 -3.98 10.61
C LEU A 313 -31.88 -3.03 11.81
N ASP A 314 -32.81 -3.25 12.74
CA ASP A 314 -32.90 -2.47 13.97
C ASP A 314 -31.66 -2.63 14.84
N GLU A 315 -31.11 -3.85 14.94
CA GLU A 315 -29.88 -4.09 15.69
C GLU A 315 -28.65 -3.49 14.98
N PHE A 316 -28.55 -3.65 13.66
CA PHE A 316 -27.51 -2.99 12.86
C PHE A 316 -27.55 -1.47 13.04
N ASN A 317 -28.72 -0.85 12.87
CA ASN A 317 -28.89 0.60 12.97
C ASN A 317 -28.50 1.08 14.36
N ARG A 318 -28.90 0.39 15.43
CA ARG A 318 -28.52 0.79 16.80
C ARG A 318 -27.00 0.84 16.99
N LEU A 319 -26.28 -0.19 16.52
CA LEU A 319 -24.82 -0.22 16.60
C LEU A 319 -24.18 0.86 15.71
N PHE A 320 -24.65 0.95 14.46
CA PHE A 320 -24.10 1.88 13.48
C PHE A 320 -24.34 3.35 13.85
N GLU A 321 -25.51 3.68 14.40
CA GLU A 321 -25.78 5.00 14.97
C GLU A 321 -24.83 5.31 16.13
N SER A 322 -24.60 4.35 17.04
CA SER A 322 -23.65 4.53 18.13
C SER A 322 -22.23 4.79 17.61
N PHE A 323 -21.83 4.15 16.51
CA PHE A 323 -20.55 4.42 15.87
C PHE A 323 -20.51 5.83 15.31
N ILE A 324 -21.49 6.21 14.50
CA ILE A 324 -21.55 7.54 13.88
C ILE A 324 -21.61 8.66 14.94
N ASP A 325 -22.32 8.44 16.04
CA ASP A 325 -22.36 9.36 17.18
C ASP A 325 -20.98 9.56 17.80
N VAL A 326 -20.24 8.47 18.01
CA VAL A 326 -18.86 8.52 18.52
C VAL A 326 -17.91 9.22 17.54
N LEU A 327 -18.15 9.09 16.23
CA LEU A 327 -17.41 9.83 15.22
C LEU A 327 -17.71 11.34 15.23
N GLY A 328 -18.80 11.77 15.87
CA GLY A 328 -19.15 13.19 15.97
C GLY A 328 -19.67 13.79 14.66
N MET A 329 -20.23 12.96 13.78
CA MET A 329 -20.84 13.43 12.53
C MET A 329 -22.03 14.35 12.84
N ASN A 330 -22.19 15.42 12.07
CA ASN A 330 -23.35 16.31 12.17
C ASN A 330 -24.59 15.69 11.50
N SER A 331 -25.78 16.28 11.72
CA SER A 331 -27.05 15.72 11.21
C SER A 331 -27.06 15.44 9.70
N PHE A 332 -26.36 16.25 8.90
CA PHE A 332 -26.25 16.06 7.46
C PHE A 332 -25.34 14.89 7.11
N GLU A 333 -24.17 14.79 7.73
CA GLU A 333 -23.23 13.67 7.58
C GLU A 333 -23.85 12.34 8.05
N LYS A 334 -24.59 12.34 9.17
CA LYS A 334 -25.34 11.17 9.64
C LYS A 334 -26.34 10.70 8.60
N ASN A 335 -27.13 11.62 8.04
CA ASN A 335 -28.12 11.31 7.02
C ASN A 335 -27.43 10.70 5.77
N LEU A 336 -26.33 11.31 5.33
CA LEU A 336 -25.53 10.78 4.23
C LEU A 336 -25.02 9.36 4.55
N ALA A 337 -24.37 9.16 5.69
CA ALA A 337 -23.84 7.86 6.11
C ALA A 337 -24.91 6.74 6.16
N ARG A 338 -26.14 7.06 6.55
CA ARG A 338 -27.29 6.13 6.53
C ARG A 338 -27.66 5.75 5.09
N ASN A 339 -27.92 6.72 4.23
CA ASN A 339 -28.56 6.48 2.93
C ASN A 339 -27.67 5.74 1.93
N ILE A 340 -26.35 5.83 2.10
CA ILE A 340 -25.38 5.32 1.11
C ILE A 340 -25.43 3.80 0.83
N LEU A 341 -26.13 2.99 1.63
CA LEU A 341 -26.35 1.57 1.28
C LEU A 341 -27.83 1.17 1.09
N PHE A 342 -28.78 2.04 1.42
CA PHE A 342 -30.21 1.72 1.34
C PHE A 342 -30.87 2.25 0.05
N GLU A 343 -30.22 3.15 -0.71
CA GLU A 343 -30.73 3.69 -1.97
C GLU A 343 -30.56 2.75 -3.18
N ASN A 344 -30.93 1.47 -3.02
CA ASN A 344 -31.27 0.57 -4.14
C ASN A 344 -32.78 0.36 -4.28
N THR A 345 -33.59 1.32 -3.81
CA THR A 345 -35.02 1.38 -4.14
C THR A 345 -35.23 2.13 -5.46
N ASN A 346 -34.89 1.48 -6.58
CA ASN A 346 -35.53 1.59 -7.89
C ASN A 346 -35.83 2.96 -8.55
N LYS A 347 -35.29 4.11 -8.11
CA LYS A 347 -35.46 5.38 -8.85
C LYS A 347 -34.20 6.23 -8.83
N ASP A 348 -33.69 6.46 -10.03
CA ASP A 348 -32.68 7.43 -10.44
C ASP A 348 -31.31 7.33 -9.77
N GLN A 349 -30.34 6.84 -10.55
CA GLN A 349 -28.90 6.98 -10.33
C GLN A 349 -28.49 8.47 -10.40
N GLN A 350 -29.05 9.33 -9.56
CA GLN A 350 -28.44 10.62 -9.30
C GLN A 350 -27.14 10.34 -8.53
N SER A 351 -26.02 10.82 -9.07
CA SER A 351 -24.73 10.69 -8.42
C SER A 351 -24.79 11.35 -7.04
N VAL A 352 -24.97 10.55 -5.99
CA VAL A 352 -24.91 11.02 -4.61
C VAL A 352 -23.59 11.79 -4.45
N ASN A 353 -23.69 13.05 -4.06
CA ASN A 353 -22.51 13.88 -3.88
C ASN A 353 -21.78 13.44 -2.61
N PHE A 354 -20.63 12.77 -2.78
CA PHE A 354 -19.83 12.22 -1.70
C PHE A 354 -18.78 13.18 -1.12
N ILE A 355 -18.65 14.37 -1.72
CA ILE A 355 -17.75 15.43 -1.22
C ILE A 355 -17.94 15.69 0.29
N PRO A 356 -19.16 15.67 0.86
CA PRO A 356 -19.31 15.89 2.29
C PRO A 356 -18.69 14.79 3.17
N LEU A 357 -18.74 13.52 2.76
CA LEU A 357 -18.17 12.43 3.54
C LEU A 357 -16.64 12.44 3.47
N ASP A 358 -16.07 12.73 2.30
CA ASP A 358 -14.63 12.93 2.19
C ASP A 358 -14.18 14.15 2.99
N ASN A 359 -14.93 15.26 2.92
CA ASN A 359 -14.65 16.46 3.72
C ASN A 359 -14.73 16.18 5.23
N PHE A 360 -15.66 15.33 5.68
CA PHE A 360 -15.71 14.90 7.08
C PHE A 360 -14.39 14.24 7.48
N PHE A 361 -13.93 13.24 6.73
CA PHE A 361 -12.67 12.56 7.06
C PHE A 361 -11.46 13.48 6.92
N ILE A 362 -11.39 14.32 5.89
CA ILE A 362 -10.29 15.29 5.73
C ILE A 362 -10.15 16.23 6.94
N ASN A 363 -11.28 16.59 7.57
CA ASN A 363 -11.32 17.49 8.71
C ASN A 363 -11.40 16.77 10.07
N PHE A 364 -11.33 15.44 10.08
CA PHE A 364 -11.41 14.64 11.30
C PHE A 364 -10.15 14.84 12.16
N LYS A 365 -10.33 15.30 13.39
CA LYS A 365 -9.23 15.69 14.30
C LYS A 365 -8.75 14.52 15.15
#